data_AF-A0A2W6NRT6-F1
#
_entry.id   AF-A0A2W6NRT6-F1
#
_cell.length_a   1.000
_cell.length_b   1.000
_cell.length_c   1.000
_cell.angle_alpha   90.00
_cell.angle_beta   90.00
_cell.angle_gamma   90.00
#
_symmetry.space_group_name_H-M   'P 1'
#
loop_
_entity.id
_entity.type
_entity.pdbx_description
1 polymer ?
#
loop_
_entity_poly.entity_id
_entity_poly.type
_entity_poly.pdbx_seq_one_letter_code
_entity_poly.pdbx_strand_id
1 'polypeptide(L)'
;MDQVVIFKQIFDKVRNDLNYQWFYSELKRHNVSHYIYYLATENVHIVLKNDNTVLLKGLKNIVSVKFSKDRHLIETTSNKLKSREITFQ
;
A
#
# COMPACT_ATOMS: atom_id res chain seq x y z
N MET A 1 14.59 -4.96 9.87
CA MET A 1 13.25 -4.41 10.15
C MET A 1 12.39 -4.59 8.91
N ASP A 2 11.17 -5.07 9.09
CA ASP A 2 10.24 -5.35 8.00
C ASP A 2 9.74 -4.03 7.38
N GLN A 3 9.74 -3.90 6.04
CA GLN A 3 9.32 -2.67 5.31
C GLN A 3 7.92 -2.21 5.74
N VAL A 4 7.06 -3.18 6.03
CA VAL A 4 5.73 -3.00 6.60
C VAL A 4 5.72 -2.16 7.87
N VAL A 5 6.60 -2.52 8.82
CA VAL A 5 6.65 -1.88 10.14
C VAL A 5 7.07 -0.42 9.99
N ILE A 6 8.02 -0.17 9.09
CA ILE A 6 8.51 1.19 8.79
C ILE A 6 7.38 2.05 8.19
N PHE A 7 6.69 1.56 7.17
CA PHE A 7 5.59 2.32 6.58
C PHE A 7 4.45 2.54 7.57
N LYS A 8 4.10 1.53 8.37
CA LYS A 8 3.09 1.70 9.42
C LYS A 8 3.45 2.86 10.36
N GLN A 9 4.71 2.93 10.84
CA GLN A 9 5.16 4.02 11.70
C GLN A 9 5.09 5.39 11.02
N ILE A 10 5.48 5.47 9.74
CA ILE A 10 5.41 6.72 8.96
C ILE A 10 3.96 7.21 8.84
N PHE A 11 3.03 6.32 8.49
CA PHE A 11 1.61 6.65 8.33
C PHE A 11 0.93 6.96 9.67
N ASP A 12 1.25 6.22 10.73
CA ASP A 12 0.76 6.51 12.08
C ASP A 12 1.27 7.89 12.56
N LYS A 13 2.52 8.24 12.26
CA LYS A 13 3.07 9.55 12.63
C LYS A 13 2.43 10.71 11.87
N VAL A 14 2.31 10.64 10.55
CA VAL A 14 1.68 11.72 9.77
C VAL A 14 0.21 11.90 10.11
N ARG A 15 -0.49 10.82 10.51
CA ARG A 15 -1.89 10.91 10.96
C ARG A 15 -2.06 11.75 12.23
N ASN A 16 -1.07 11.71 13.13
CA ASN A 16 -1.10 12.47 14.39
C ASN A 16 -0.52 13.88 14.21
N ASP A 17 0.65 14.00 13.58
CA ASP A 17 1.40 15.26 13.50
C ASP A 17 1.00 16.13 12.28
N LEU A 18 0.30 15.56 11.29
CA LEU A 18 -0.08 16.20 10.03
C LEU A 18 1.09 16.87 9.28
N ASN A 19 2.33 16.44 9.54
CA ASN A 19 3.53 17.00 8.92
C ASN A 19 3.76 16.41 7.53
N TYR A 20 3.13 17.02 6.52
CA TYR A 20 3.18 16.55 5.13
C TYR A 20 4.58 16.67 4.49
N GLN A 21 5.38 17.64 4.89
CA GLN A 21 6.72 17.85 4.32
C GLN A 21 7.70 16.77 4.77
N TRP A 22 7.64 16.40 6.05
CA TRP A 22 8.37 15.23 6.57
C TRP A 22 7.89 13.94 5.89
N PHE A 23 6.58 13.75 5.79
CA PHE A 23 5.98 12.57 5.16
C PHE A 23 6.43 12.38 3.70
N TYR A 24 6.42 13.45 2.90
CA TYR A 24 6.91 13.42 1.53
C TYR A 24 8.40 13.02 1.45
N SER A 25 9.22 13.55 2.36
CA SER A 25 10.64 13.21 2.44
C SER A 25 10.86 11.73 2.74
N GLU A 26 10.06 11.15 3.65
CA GLU A 26 10.11 9.72 3.97
C GLU A 26 9.68 8.83 2.81
N LEU A 27 8.59 9.18 2.10
CA LEU A 27 8.17 8.43 0.91
C LEU A 27 9.27 8.41 -0.16
N LYS A 28 9.93 9.55 -0.38
CA LYS A 28 11.05 9.66 -1.32
C LYS A 28 12.25 8.84 -0.88
N ARG A 29 12.60 8.88 0.42
CA ARG A 29 13.70 8.11 1.03
C ARG A 29 13.48 6.59 0.91
N HIS A 30 12.22 6.16 0.97
CA HIS A 30 11.83 4.76 0.86
C HIS A 30 11.53 4.28 -0.57
N ASN A 31 11.88 5.05 -1.59
CA ASN A 31 11.63 4.73 -3.00
C ASN A 31 10.15 4.42 -3.30
N VAL A 32 9.23 5.11 -2.63
CA VAL A 32 7.81 5.06 -2.97
C VAL A 32 7.61 5.81 -4.29
N SER A 33 6.95 5.15 -5.23
CA SER A 33 6.50 5.73 -6.49
C SER A 33 5.18 6.44 -6.26
N HIS A 34 4.14 5.71 -5.80
CA HIS A 34 2.80 6.23 -5.54
C HIS A 34 2.15 5.46 -4.38
N TYR A 35 1.14 6.07 -3.74
CA TYR A 35 0.31 5.39 -2.74
C TYR A 35 -1.17 5.74 -2.91
N ILE A 36 -2.05 4.83 -2.50
CA ILE A 36 -3.51 5.00 -2.50
C ILE A 36 -4.00 4.83 -1.06
N TYR A 37 -4.71 5.83 -0.55
CA TYR A 37 -5.32 5.80 0.78
C TYR A 37 -6.82 5.58 0.68
N TYR A 38 -7.31 4.48 1.26
CA TYR A 38 -8.73 4.14 1.29
C TYR A 38 -9.36 4.64 2.60
N LEU A 39 -9.91 5.85 2.57
CA LEU A 39 -10.53 6.50 3.73
C LEU A 39 -11.52 5.60 4.51
N ALA A 40 -12.39 4.87 3.81
CA ALA A 40 -13.44 4.04 4.43
C ALA A 40 -12.91 2.82 5.19
N THR A 41 -11.70 2.35 4.87
CA THR A 41 -11.10 1.12 5.44
C THR A 41 -9.77 1.38 6.12
N GLU A 42 -9.29 2.62 6.05
CA GLU A 42 -7.95 3.05 6.45
C GLU A 42 -6.80 2.24 5.82
N ASN A 43 -7.08 1.55 4.72
CA ASN A 43 -6.07 0.78 4.01
C ASN A 43 -5.15 1.71 3.24
N VAL A 44 -3.86 1.37 3.19
CA VAL A 44 -2.86 2.07 2.39
C VAL A 44 -2.21 1.08 1.44
N HIS A 45 -2.34 1.34 0.14
CA HIS A 45 -1.61 0.59 -0.88
C HIS A 45 -0.43 1.42 -1.36
N ILE A 46 0.79 0.90 -1.21
CA ILE A 46 2.04 1.59 -1.53
C ILE A 46 2.69 0.85 -2.68
N VAL A 47 3.08 1.59 -3.72
CA VAL A 47 3.83 1.07 -4.87
C VAL A 47 5.23 1.67 -4.83
N LEU A 48 6.22 0.79 -4.79
CA LEU A 48 7.64 1.17 -4.80
C LEU A 48 8.13 1.34 -6.25
N LYS A 49 9.24 2.07 -6.43
CA LYS A 49 9.87 2.29 -7.75
C LYS A 49 10.37 1.03 -8.44
N ASN A 50 10.53 -0.07 -7.70
CA ASN A 50 10.92 -1.38 -8.22
C ASN A 50 9.71 -2.29 -8.48
N ASP A 51 8.52 -1.71 -8.59
CA ASP A 51 7.22 -2.35 -8.81
C ASP A 51 6.76 -3.29 -7.68
N ASN A 52 7.47 -3.33 -6.55
CA ASN A 52 6.99 -4.03 -5.37
C ASN A 52 5.84 -3.25 -4.73
N THR A 53 4.83 -3.97 -4.21
CA THR A 53 3.73 -3.32 -3.52
C THR A 53 3.62 -3.77 -2.06
N VAL A 54 3.17 -2.84 -1.22
CA VAL A 54 2.94 -3.04 0.20
C VAL A 54 1.51 -2.61 0.49
N LEU A 55 0.68 -3.52 1.01
CA LEU A 55 -0.67 -3.18 1.48
C LEU A 55 -0.68 -3.17 3.01
N LEU A 56 -0.79 -1.98 3.58
CA LEU A 56 -1.11 -1.78 4.98
C LEU A 56 -2.63 -1.84 5.13
N LYS A 57 -3.15 -2.78 5.93
CA LYS A 57 -4.56 -2.75 6.28
C LYS A 57 -4.80 -1.92 7.53
N GLY A 58 -5.94 -1.21 7.58
CA GLY A 58 -6.42 -0.47 8.74
C GLY A 58 -6.69 -1.37 9.95
N LEU A 59 -7.20 -0.77 11.05
CA LEU A 59 -7.26 -1.22 12.47
C LEU A 59 -7.68 -2.66 12.85
N LYS A 60 -7.85 -3.60 11.93
CA LYS A 60 -7.93 -5.04 12.23
C LYS A 60 -6.88 -5.81 11.43
N ASN A 61 -5.72 -5.94 12.06
CA ASN A 61 -4.69 -6.98 11.86
C ASN A 61 -4.87 -7.81 10.58
N ILE A 62 -4.18 -7.43 9.51
CA ILE A 62 -3.50 -8.31 8.54
C ILE A 62 -2.80 -7.37 7.57
N VAL A 63 -1.48 -7.22 7.69
CA VAL A 63 -0.70 -6.59 6.61
C VAL A 63 -0.51 -7.63 5.53
N SER A 64 -0.93 -7.33 4.31
CA SER A 64 -0.74 -8.20 3.15
C SER A 64 0.36 -7.61 2.29
N VAL A 65 1.57 -8.17 2.31
CA VAL A 65 2.60 -7.76 1.35
C VAL A 65 2.40 -8.58 0.07
N LYS A 66 1.97 -7.93 -1.01
CA LYS A 66 1.87 -8.58 -2.33
C LYS A 66 3.07 -8.18 -3.16
N PHE A 67 4.03 -9.09 -3.29
CA PHE A 67 5.08 -8.94 -4.29
C PHE A 67 4.53 -9.44 -5.62
N SER A 68 4.30 -8.55 -6.59
CA SER A 68 3.97 -8.97 -7.95
C SER A 68 4.74 -8.12 -8.95
N LYS A 69 5.84 -8.67 -9.48
CA LYS A 69 6.49 -8.18 -10.70
C LYS A 69 5.76 -8.63 -11.96
N ASP A 70 4.74 -9.47 -11.83
CA ASP A 70 4.11 -10.11 -12.97
C ASP A 70 2.94 -9.28 -13.50
N ARG A 71 3.24 -8.45 -14.50
CA ARG A 71 2.27 -7.60 -15.20
C ARG A 71 1.10 -8.41 -15.73
N HIS A 72 1.35 -9.65 -16.21
CA HIS A 72 0.32 -10.53 -16.74
C HIS A 72 -0.63 -11.01 -15.62
N LEU A 73 -0.08 -11.31 -14.43
CA LEU A 73 -0.88 -11.71 -13.28
C LEU A 73 -1.76 -10.55 -12.76
N ILE A 74 -1.23 -9.33 -12.76
CA ILE A 74 -1.98 -8.11 -12.36
C ILE A 74 -3.13 -7.84 -13.34
N GLU A 75 -2.85 -7.91 -14.64
CA GLU A 75 -3.83 -7.65 -15.69
C GLU A 75 -4.93 -8.73 -15.69
N THR A 76 -4.54 -10.00 -15.56
CA THR A 76 -5.49 -11.12 -15.45
C THR A 76 -6.35 -10.98 -14.19
N THR A 77 -5.76 -10.69 -13.04
CA THR A 77 -6.50 -10.54 -11.78
C THR A 77 -7.42 -9.32 -11.81
N SER A 78 -6.97 -8.20 -12.40
CA SER A 78 -7.81 -7.01 -12.59
C SER A 78 -9.00 -7.29 -13.52
N ASN A 79 -8.80 -8.04 -14.60
CA ASN A 79 -9.88 -8.38 -15.52
C ASN A 79 -10.90 -9.31 -14.86
N LYS A 80 -10.41 -10.29 -14.07
CA LYS A 80 -11.27 -11.17 -13.28
C LYS A 80 -12.03 -10.45 -12.16
N LEU A 81 -11.46 -9.40 -11.58
CA LEU A 81 -12.16 -8.54 -10.62
C LEU A 81 -13.27 -7.72 -11.30
N LYS A 82 -12.98 -7.17 -12.48
CA LYS A 82 -13.96 -6.41 -13.29
C LYS A 82 -15.10 -7.30 -13.79
N SER A 83 -14.82 -8.56 -14.10
CA SER A 83 -15.82 -9.54 -14.52
C SER A 83 -16.63 -10.17 -13.37
N ARG A 84 -16.38 -9.77 -12.11
CA ARG A 84 -16.99 -10.32 -10.89
C ARG A 84 -16.73 -11.82 -10.65
N GLU A 85 -15.76 -12.40 -11.34
CA GLU A 85 -15.33 -13.79 -11.12
C GLU A 85 -14.61 -13.96 -9.78
N ILE A 86 -14.08 -12.88 -9.22
CA ILE A 86 -13.46 -12.86 -7.90
C ILE A 86 -14.21 -11.84 -7.05
N THR A 87 -14.90 -12.31 -6.03
CA THR A 87 -15.52 -11.48 -5.00
C THR A 87 -14.74 -11.66 -3.70
N PHE A 88 -14.39 -10.53 -3.07
CA PHE A 88 -13.84 -10.57 -1.72
C PHE A 88 -15.02 -10.77 -0.76
N GLN A 89 -15.11 -11.97 -0.19
CA GLN A 89 -16.06 -12.30 0.86
C GLN A 89 -15.54 -11.80 2.21
#